data_AF-A0A838UXW3-F1
#
_entry.id   AF-A0A838UXW3-F1
#
_cell.length_a   1.000
_cell.length_b   1.000
_cell.length_c   1.000
_cell.angle_alpha   90.00
_cell.angle_beta   90.00
_cell.angle_gamma   90.00
#
_symmetry.space_group_name_H-M   'P 1'
#
loop_
_entity.id
_entity.type
_entity.pdbx_description
1 polymer ?
#
loop_
_entity_poly.entity_id
_entity_poly.type
_entity_poly.pdbx_seq_one_letter_code
_entity_poly.pdbx_strand_id
1 'polypeptide(L)'
;MRDPLTWIVAYPDGATLAEYAPDGSEHGWAEVRANAVAILALQDAMGQLVVIVEVPTGHTAEFFRRRTISLTIEGGQEVQRSSVTYLGWDGAYLCVYEDGSVALRPHKD
;
A
#
# COMPACT_ATOMS: atom_id res chain seq x y z
N MET A 1 12.59 9.90 -7.85
CA MET A 1 11.53 9.57 -8.83
C MET A 1 10.32 9.22 -7.97
N ARG A 2 9.19 9.93 -8.08
CA ARG A 2 7.97 9.52 -7.35
C ARG A 2 7.54 8.17 -7.92
N ASP A 3 7.15 7.24 -7.06
CA ASP A 3 6.53 6.00 -7.52
C ASP A 3 5.32 6.38 -8.40
N PRO A 4 5.14 5.74 -9.58
CA PRO A 4 4.07 6.08 -10.51
C PRO A 4 2.69 5.77 -9.95
N LEU A 5 2.63 5.08 -8.81
CA LEU A 5 1.43 4.60 -8.15
C LEU A 5 1.41 5.11 -6.72
N THR A 6 0.25 5.56 -6.26
CA THR A 6 0.03 6.05 -4.90
C THR A 6 -1.17 5.34 -4.32
N TRP A 7 -1.08 4.92 -3.08
CA TRP A 7 -2.22 4.35 -2.39
C TRP A 7 -3.13 5.42 -1.80
N ILE A 8 -4.43 5.12 -1.80
CA ILE A 8 -5.50 5.91 -1.19
C ILE A 8 -6.33 4.98 -0.30
N VAL A 9 -6.60 5.44 0.91
CA VAL A 9 -7.62 4.90 1.79
C VAL A 9 -8.86 5.77 1.66
N ALA A 10 -10.04 5.16 1.54
CA ALA A 10 -11.31 5.87 1.67
C ALA A 10 -12.17 5.28 2.78
N TYR A 11 -12.84 6.17 3.49
CA TYR A 11 -13.74 5.87 4.61
C TYR A 11 -15.20 5.92 4.16
N PRO A 12 -16.15 5.31 4.91
CA PRO A 12 -17.57 5.33 4.59
C PRO A 12 -18.20 6.73 4.47
N ASP A 13 -17.60 7.74 5.11
CA ASP A 13 -18.04 9.13 5.04
C ASP A 13 -17.53 9.88 3.79
N GLY A 14 -16.76 9.19 2.93
CA GLY A 14 -16.15 9.75 1.72
C GLY A 14 -14.83 10.49 1.98
N ALA A 15 -14.37 10.58 3.22
CA ALA A 15 -13.03 11.10 3.50
C ALA A 15 -11.98 10.16 2.90
N THR A 16 -10.88 10.74 2.42
CA THR A 16 -9.76 10.00 1.85
C THR A 16 -8.44 10.40 2.47
N LEU A 17 -7.51 9.45 2.51
CA LEU A 17 -6.13 9.67 2.92
C LEU A 17 -5.20 9.04 1.89
N ALA A 18 -4.33 9.86 1.29
CA ALA A 18 -3.29 9.36 0.39
C ALA A 18 -2.04 8.95 1.18
N GLU A 19 -1.24 8.06 0.61
CA GLU A 19 0.05 7.62 1.19
C GLU A 19 1.01 8.77 1.44
N TYR A 20 0.98 9.75 0.53
CA TYR A 20 1.85 10.91 0.54
C TYR A 20 1.01 12.19 0.67
N ALA A 21 1.50 13.10 1.49
CA ALA A 21 0.99 14.47 1.59
C ALA A 21 1.29 15.24 0.29
N PRO A 22 0.62 16.39 0.06
CA PRO A 22 0.90 17.24 -1.10
C PRO A 22 2.35 17.71 -1.22
N ASP A 23 3.04 17.88 -0.09
CA ASP A 23 4.46 18.24 -0.03
C ASP A 23 5.41 17.07 -0.36
N GLY A 24 4.86 15.86 -0.57
CA GLY A 24 5.59 14.63 -0.86
C GLY A 24 6.13 13.93 0.38
N SER A 25 5.85 14.42 1.59
CA SER A 25 6.11 13.68 2.81
C SER A 25 5.16 12.48 2.90
N GLU A 26 5.62 11.45 3.58
CA GLU A 26 4.91 10.17 3.68
C GLU A 26 4.18 10.09 5.02
N HIS A 27 2.89 9.76 5.00
CA HIS A 27 2.10 9.66 6.24
C HIS A 27 2.39 8.37 7.04
N GLY A 28 3.02 7.38 6.40
CA GLY A 28 3.33 6.09 7.02
C GLY A 28 2.10 5.32 7.52
N TRP A 29 0.90 5.72 7.08
CA TRP A 29 -0.40 5.21 7.52
C TRP A 29 -0.69 5.33 9.02
N ALA A 30 0.11 6.09 9.77
CA ALA A 30 -0.04 6.23 11.22
C ALA A 30 -1.39 6.85 11.64
N GLU A 31 -1.98 7.67 10.77
CA GLU A 31 -3.24 8.37 11.00
C GLU A 31 -4.46 7.58 10.51
N VAL A 32 -4.25 6.39 9.90
CA VAL A 32 -5.35 5.61 9.34
C VAL A 32 -6.16 4.94 10.44
N ARG A 33 -7.48 5.14 10.38
CA ARG A 33 -8.45 4.39 11.21
C ARG A 33 -8.74 3.06 10.55
N ALA A 34 -7.83 2.10 10.71
CA ALA A 34 -7.83 0.82 10.01
C ALA A 34 -9.16 0.04 10.08
N ASN A 35 -9.86 0.08 11.21
CA ASN A 35 -11.15 -0.58 11.42
C ASN A 35 -12.36 0.13 10.79
N ALA A 36 -12.14 1.33 10.24
CA ALA A 36 -13.16 2.15 9.61
C ALA A 36 -12.93 2.30 8.11
N VAL A 37 -11.91 1.65 7.54
CA VAL A 37 -11.64 1.73 6.11
C VAL A 37 -12.71 0.99 5.33
N ALA A 38 -13.22 1.62 4.27
CA ALA A 38 -14.17 1.02 3.34
C ALA A 38 -13.50 0.60 2.03
N ILE A 39 -12.53 1.39 1.55
CA ILE A 39 -11.86 1.13 0.27
C ILE A 39 -10.36 1.36 0.41
N LEU A 40 -9.60 0.46 -0.21
CA LEU A 40 -8.17 0.57 -0.46
C LEU A 40 -8.01 0.68 -1.98
N ALA A 41 -7.42 1.77 -2.47
CA ALA A 41 -7.32 2.03 -3.89
C ALA A 41 -5.93 2.47 -4.30
N LEU A 42 -5.49 2.03 -5.47
CA LEU A 42 -4.22 2.44 -6.07
C LEU A 42 -4.53 3.41 -7.20
N GLN A 43 -3.94 4.61 -7.16
CA GLN A 43 -4.03 5.59 -8.23
C GLN A 43 -2.70 5.73 -8.97
N ASP A 44 -2.75 6.04 -10.26
CA ASP A 44 -1.57 6.45 -11.01
C ASP A 44 -1.23 7.95 -10.83
N ALA A 45 -0.14 8.39 -11.46
CA ALA A 45 0.29 9.78 -11.43
C ALA A 45 -0.70 10.78 -12.08
N MET A 46 -1.68 10.30 -12.86
CA MET A 46 -2.76 11.11 -13.43
C MET A 46 -4.01 11.11 -12.54
N GLY A 47 -3.98 10.41 -11.40
CA GLY A 47 -5.10 10.27 -10.48
C GLY A 47 -6.13 9.22 -10.92
N GLN A 48 -5.82 8.39 -11.90
CA GLN A 48 -6.71 7.31 -12.31
C GLN A 48 -6.60 6.13 -11.36
N LEU A 49 -7.75 5.62 -10.89
CA LEU A 49 -7.79 4.42 -10.07
C LEU A 49 -7.45 3.19 -10.93
N VAL A 50 -6.34 2.54 -10.60
CA VAL A 50 -5.83 1.33 -11.26
C VAL A 50 -6.33 0.08 -10.55
N VAL A 51 -6.45 0.15 -9.22
CA VAL A 51 -6.97 -0.93 -8.39
C VAL A 51 -7.92 -0.37 -7.35
N ILE A 52 -9.02 -1.08 -7.12
CA ILE A 52 -10.00 -0.78 -6.07
C ILE A 52 -10.28 -2.07 -5.33
N VAL A 53 -10.14 -2.03 -4.02
CA VAL A 53 -10.39 -3.13 -3.10
C VAL A 53 -11.37 -2.64 -2.04
N GLU A 54 -12.52 -3.28 -1.98
CA GLU A 54 -13.51 -3.03 -0.93
C GLU A 54 -13.14 -3.81 0.33
N VAL A 55 -13.12 -3.13 1.47
CA VAL A 55 -12.97 -3.75 2.78
C VAL A 55 -14.38 -4.02 3.31
N PRO A 56 -14.77 -5.29 3.51
CA PRO A 56 -16.11 -5.60 3.97
C PRO A 56 -16.37 -5.03 5.37
N THR A 57 -17.63 -4.70 5.65
CA THR A 57 -18.02 -4.13 6.95
C THR A 57 -17.67 -5.08 8.09
N GLY A 58 -17.00 -4.54 9.12
CA GLY A 58 -16.57 -5.31 10.29
C GLY A 58 -15.17 -5.91 10.19
N HIS A 59 -14.50 -5.79 9.04
CA HIS A 59 -13.12 -6.20 8.84
C HIS A 59 -12.15 -5.03 9.10
N THR A 60 -10.90 -5.35 9.43
CA THR A 60 -9.87 -4.34 9.69
C THR A 60 -8.87 -4.30 8.54
N ALA A 61 -8.66 -3.11 7.97
CA ALA A 61 -7.64 -2.94 6.96
C ALA A 61 -6.24 -3.13 7.55
N GLU A 62 -5.37 -3.78 6.81
CA GLU A 62 -4.00 -4.06 7.22
C GLU A 62 -3.02 -3.35 6.28
N PHE A 63 -2.00 -2.75 6.88
CA PHE A 63 -1.01 -1.90 6.23
C PHE A 63 0.37 -2.43 6.61
N PHE A 64 1.16 -2.90 5.65
CA PHE A 64 2.55 -3.25 5.94
C PHE A 64 3.48 -2.83 4.82
N ARG A 65 4.70 -2.47 5.22
CA ARG A 65 5.78 -2.13 4.30
C ARG A 65 6.82 -3.21 4.33
N ARG A 66 7.05 -3.84 3.19
CA ARG A 66 8.18 -4.75 3.04
C ARG A 66 9.36 -3.98 2.48
N ARG A 67 10.45 -3.95 3.23
CA ARG A 67 11.75 -3.49 2.72
C ARG A 67 12.38 -4.65 1.95
N THR A 68 12.82 -4.39 0.71
CA THR A 68 13.66 -5.34 -0.01
C THR A 68 15.11 -4.98 0.24
N ILE A 69 15.81 -5.87 0.94
CA ILE A 69 17.24 -5.74 1.21
C ILE A 69 17.95 -6.69 0.25
N SER A 70 18.65 -6.14 -0.74
CA SER A 70 19.52 -6.92 -1.62
C SER A 70 20.92 -6.92 -1.05
N LEU A 71 21.41 -8.10 -0.64
CA LEU A 71 22.76 -8.30 -0.14
C LEU A 71 23.63 -8.91 -1.25
N THR A 72 24.75 -8.27 -1.58
CA THR A 72 25.78 -8.83 -2.44
C THR A 72 26.80 -9.61 -1.61
N ILE A 73 27.10 -10.84 -2.04
CA ILE A 73 27.97 -11.80 -1.32
C ILE A 73 29.43 -11.29 -1.19
N GLU A 74 29.88 -10.39 -2.06
CA GLU A 74 31.28 -9.99 -2.15
C GLU A 74 31.68 -8.73 -1.35
N GLY A 75 30.75 -7.99 -0.73
CA GLY A 75 31.14 -6.73 -0.09
C GLY A 75 30.17 -6.07 0.86
N GLY A 76 29.06 -6.71 1.23
CA GLY A 76 28.14 -6.18 2.24
C GLY A 76 27.47 -4.86 1.86
N GLN A 77 27.50 -4.45 0.59
CA GLN A 77 26.88 -3.21 0.17
C GLN A 77 25.37 -3.43 0.08
N GLU A 78 24.66 -2.86 1.07
CA GLU A 78 23.21 -2.86 1.14
C GLU A 78 22.66 -1.94 0.04
N VAL A 79 22.07 -2.52 -1.00
CA VAL A 79 21.24 -1.75 -1.91
C VAL A 79 19.81 -1.82 -1.37
N GLN A 80 19.47 -0.84 -0.54
CA GLN A 80 18.12 -0.66 -0.02
C GLN A 80 17.22 -0.27 -1.21
N ARG A 81 16.30 -1.14 -1.61
CA ARG A 81 15.28 -0.82 -2.62
C ARG A 81 13.88 -0.97 -2.08
N SER A 82 13.03 -0.23 -2.77
CA SER A 82 11.69 0.29 -2.49
C SER A 82 10.83 -0.53 -1.52
N SER A 83 10.17 0.21 -0.64
CA SER A 83 9.12 -0.30 0.24
C SER A 83 7.88 -0.65 -0.59
N VAL A 84 7.57 -1.93 -0.71
CA VAL A 84 6.25 -2.32 -1.21
C VAL A 84 5.26 -2.08 -0.08
N THR A 85 4.32 -1.15 -0.28
CA THR A 85 3.16 -0.98 0.59
C THR A 85 2.09 -1.99 0.16
N TYR A 86 1.76 -2.90 1.08
CA TYR A 86 0.70 -3.88 0.92
C TYR A 86 -0.51 -3.43 1.72
N LEU A 87 -1.69 -3.56 1.10
CA LEU A 87 -2.97 -3.22 1.69
C LEU A 87 -3.94 -4.40 1.52
N GLY A 88 -4.66 -4.71 2.58
CA GLY A 88 -5.54 -5.86 2.65
C GLY A 88 -6.45 -5.82 3.86
N TRP A 89 -7.11 -6.93 4.18
CA TRP A 89 -7.89 -7.11 5.39
C TRP A 89 -7.91 -8.58 5.79
N ASP A 90 -7.95 -8.86 7.09
CA ASP A 90 -8.02 -10.20 7.68
C ASP A 90 -7.10 -11.22 6.98
N GLY A 91 -5.82 -10.85 6.86
CA GLY A 91 -4.74 -11.63 6.23
C GLY A 91 -4.84 -11.92 4.74
N ALA A 92 -5.84 -11.39 4.03
CA ALA A 92 -5.83 -11.31 2.57
C ALA A 92 -5.19 -9.98 2.13
N TYR A 93 -4.20 -10.03 1.24
CA TYR A 93 -3.44 -8.82 0.87
C TYR A 93 -3.25 -8.67 -0.62
N LEU A 94 -3.30 -7.42 -1.07
CA LEU A 94 -2.86 -7.03 -2.40
C LEU A 94 -1.37 -6.68 -2.38
N CYS A 95 -0.59 -7.36 -3.21
CA CYS A 95 0.80 -7.06 -3.46
C CYS A 95 0.90 -6.26 -4.76
N VAL A 96 1.46 -5.05 -4.71
CA VAL A 96 1.82 -4.27 -5.91
C VAL A 96 3.33 -4.32 -6.06
N TYR A 97 3.83 -4.75 -7.21
CA TYR A 97 5.27 -4.84 -7.47
C TYR A 97 5.77 -3.60 -8.23
N GLU A 98 7.08 -3.38 -8.24
CA GLU A 98 7.71 -2.24 -8.92
C GLU A 98 7.44 -2.21 -10.44
N ASP A 99 7.14 -3.36 -11.04
CA ASP A 99 6.75 -3.48 -12.45
C ASP A 99 5.26 -3.14 -12.70
N GLY A 100 4.53 -2.71 -11.65
CA GLY A 100 3.10 -2.43 -11.68
C GLY A 100 2.22 -3.67 -11.67
N SER A 101 2.79 -4.89 -11.62
CA SER A 101 1.99 -6.10 -11.49
C SER A 101 1.34 -6.17 -10.11
N VAL A 102 0.18 -6.84 -10.07
CA VAL A 102 -0.65 -6.94 -8.87
C VAL A 102 -0.94 -8.41 -8.59
N ALA A 103 -0.75 -8.85 -7.34
CA ALA A 103 -1.10 -10.19 -6.91
C ALA A 103 -1.96 -10.15 -5.65
N LEU A 104 -3.13 -10.80 -5.70
CA LEU A 104 -3.90 -11.10 -4.51
C LEU A 104 -3.29 -12.32 -3.82
N ARG A 105 -2.92 -12.19 -2.56
CA ARG A 105 -2.46 -13.31 -1.72
C ARG A 105 -3.57 -13.66 -0.73
N PRO A 106 -4.07 -14.91 -0.75
CA PRO A 106 -5.04 -15.35 0.24
C PRO A 106 -4.37 -15.48 1.61
N HIS A 107 -5.19 -15.37 2.66
CA HIS A 107 -4.85 -15.71 4.04
C HIS A 107 -4.14 -17.08 4.07
N LYS A 108 -2.95 -17.14 4.66
CA LYS A 108 -2.35 -18.41 5.05
C LYS A 108 -2.89 -18.74 6.43
N ASP A 109 -3.72 -19.77 6.51
CA ASP A 109 -4.02 -20.47 7.75
C ASP A 109 -2.75 -21.03 8.41
#